data_AF-A0A6J6GS84-F1
#
_entry.id   AF-A0A6J6GS84-F1
#
_cell.length_a   1.000
_cell.length_b   1.000
_cell.length_c   1.000
_cell.angle_alpha   90.00
_cell.angle_beta   90.00
_cell.angle_gamma   90.00
#
_symmetry.space_group_name_H-M   'P 1'
#
loop_
_entity.id
_entity.type
_entity.pdbx_description
1 polymer ?
#
loop_
_entity_poly.entity_id
_entity_poly.type
_entity_poly.pdbx_seq_one_letter_code
_entity_poly.pdbx_strand_id
1 'polypeptide(L)'
;MSDLSSGTVTIDASISDVEKALFDLAKYPEWSTSIKSVEVLATDDQGRLTSGKFVIDAGMMKDKVTLDYDWSEAPSKLSFTFNDADLLTGMEGSYSIKKIDEDTTQVTYEMGVEISMPIPAMMRKKAEQATIDQALQQLKSHLEG
;
A
#
# COMPACT_ATOMS: atom_id res chain seq x y z
N MET A 1 14.25 -10.87 9.30
CA MET A 1 13.71 -10.80 7.92
C MET A 1 12.24 -11.07 8.06
N SER A 2 11.43 -10.01 8.02
CA SER A 2 9.97 -10.18 8.02
C SER A 2 9.57 -10.92 6.75
N ASP A 3 8.70 -11.89 6.90
CA ASP A 3 8.35 -12.84 5.85
C ASP A 3 7.19 -12.25 5.05
N LEU A 4 7.50 -11.27 4.19
CA LEU A 4 6.52 -10.49 3.43
C LEU A 4 5.86 -11.31 2.33
N SER A 5 4.57 -11.10 2.14
CA SER A 5 3.86 -11.55 0.94
C SER A 5 4.07 -10.52 -0.18
N SER A 6 4.08 -10.97 -1.43
CA SER A 6 4.36 -10.09 -2.57
C SER A 6 3.47 -10.39 -3.77
N GLY A 7 3.23 -9.36 -4.58
CA GLY A 7 2.49 -9.44 -5.84
C GLY A 7 3.06 -8.45 -6.84
N THR A 8 2.86 -8.71 -8.12
CA THR A 8 3.33 -7.82 -9.19
C THR A 8 2.29 -7.76 -10.29
N VAL A 9 2.10 -6.57 -10.85
CA VAL A 9 1.22 -6.33 -11.98
C VAL A 9 1.92 -5.42 -12.99
N THR A 10 1.59 -5.60 -14.27
CA THR A 10 1.94 -4.65 -15.33
C THR A 10 0.71 -3.81 -15.63
N ILE A 11 0.88 -2.49 -15.67
CA ILE A 11 -0.16 -1.49 -15.90
C ILE A 11 0.18 -0.75 -17.20
N ASP A 12 -0.80 -0.64 -18.09
CA ASP A 12 -0.72 0.08 -19.35
C ASP A 12 -0.89 1.59 -19.09
N ALA A 13 0.01 2.14 -18.27
CA ALA A 13 0.14 3.56 -17.97
C ALA A 13 1.61 3.99 -17.85
N SER A 14 1.86 5.26 -18.16
CA SER A 14 3.19 5.85 -18.02
C SER A 14 3.66 5.83 -16.56
N ILE A 15 4.97 5.74 -16.32
CA ILE A 15 5.51 5.72 -14.96
C ILE A 15 5.11 6.97 -14.15
N SER A 16 4.97 8.12 -14.80
CA SER A 16 4.54 9.36 -14.16
C SER A 16 3.10 9.30 -13.65
N ASP A 17 2.21 8.58 -14.35
CA ASP A 17 0.82 8.42 -13.92
C ASP A 17 0.73 7.45 -12.74
N VAL A 18 1.52 6.37 -12.78
CA VAL A 18 1.64 5.42 -11.66
C VAL A 18 2.20 6.11 -10.41
N GLU A 19 3.28 6.89 -10.54
CA GLU A 19 3.86 7.69 -9.46
C GLU A 19 2.82 8.62 -8.85
N LYS A 20 2.06 9.35 -9.68
CA LYS A 20 1.03 10.26 -9.21
C LYS A 20 -0.07 9.56 -8.42
N ALA A 21 -0.51 8.38 -8.86
CA ALA A 21 -1.54 7.59 -8.18
C ALA A 21 -1.04 7.00 -6.85
N LEU A 22 0.20 6.50 -6.79
CA LEU A 22 0.79 5.91 -5.58
C LEU A 22 1.26 6.97 -4.58
N PHE A 23 1.71 8.14 -5.03
CA PHE A 23 2.30 9.14 -4.14
C PHE A 23 1.26 10.11 -3.55
N ASP A 24 0.07 10.18 -4.13
CA ASP A 24 -1.06 10.90 -3.56
C ASP A 24 -1.85 10.03 -2.58
N LEU A 25 -1.20 9.69 -1.46
CA LEU A 25 -1.75 8.79 -0.42
C LEU A 25 -3.12 9.23 0.09
N ALA A 26 -3.38 10.54 0.14
CA ALA A 26 -4.67 11.09 0.56
C ALA A 26 -5.83 10.71 -0.37
N LYS A 27 -5.54 10.41 -1.64
CA LYS A 27 -6.53 10.00 -2.66
C LYS A 27 -6.68 8.50 -2.82
N TYR A 28 -6.00 7.70 -2.00
CA TYR A 28 -6.19 6.24 -2.01
C TYR A 28 -7.67 5.80 -1.92
N PRO A 29 -8.56 6.47 -1.16
CA PRO A 29 -9.99 6.14 -1.14
C PRO A 29 -10.72 6.29 -2.49
N GLU A 30 -10.15 7.00 -3.46
CA GLU A 30 -10.75 7.18 -4.79
C GLU A 30 -10.69 5.90 -5.64
N TRP A 31 -9.69 5.05 -5.42
CA TRP A 31 -9.46 3.84 -6.21
C TRP A 31 -9.36 2.56 -5.38
N SER A 32 -8.91 2.63 -4.13
CA SER A 32 -8.83 1.48 -3.24
C SER A 32 -10.13 1.29 -2.47
N THR A 33 -10.79 0.15 -2.66
CA THR A 33 -11.99 -0.15 -1.86
C THR A 33 -11.65 -0.52 -0.43
N SER A 34 -10.41 -0.92 -0.14
CA SER A 34 -9.98 -1.31 1.20
C SER A 34 -9.62 -0.11 2.08
N ILE A 35 -9.38 1.06 1.50
CA ILE A 35 -9.01 2.28 2.25
C ILE A 35 -10.20 3.23 2.19
N LYS A 36 -10.84 3.45 3.33
CA LYS A 36 -12.08 4.24 3.41
C LYS A 36 -11.83 5.73 3.63
N SER A 37 -10.74 6.07 4.31
CA SER A 37 -10.31 7.45 4.50
C SER A 37 -8.84 7.49 4.87
N VAL A 38 -8.22 8.62 4.57
CA VAL A 38 -6.85 8.95 4.96
C VAL A 38 -6.86 10.31 5.63
N GLU A 39 -6.33 10.37 6.85
CA GLU A 39 -6.07 11.60 7.58
C GLU A 39 -4.56 11.85 7.61
N VAL A 40 -4.12 12.97 7.04
CA VAL A 40 -2.71 13.36 7.00
C VAL A 40 -2.31 13.89 8.38
N LEU A 41 -1.36 13.22 9.03
CA LEU A 41 -0.88 13.63 10.36
C LEU A 41 0.41 14.44 10.27
N ALA A 42 1.29 14.09 9.33
CA ALA A 42 2.54 14.81 9.08
C ALA A 42 2.91 14.79 7.59
N THR A 43 3.66 15.81 7.18
CA THR A 43 4.24 15.92 5.84
C THR A 43 5.71 16.30 5.90
N ASP A 44 6.44 16.00 4.83
CA ASP A 44 7.78 16.55 4.62
C ASP A 44 7.74 17.98 4.02
N ASP A 45 8.92 18.52 3.70
CA ASP A 45 9.13 19.83 3.08
C ASP A 45 8.63 19.93 1.63
N GLN A 46 8.41 18.79 0.97
CA GLN A 46 7.81 18.67 -0.36
C GLN A 46 6.28 18.51 -0.30
N GLY A 47 5.70 18.47 0.90
CA GLY A 47 4.27 18.29 1.12
C GLY A 47 3.80 16.84 0.98
N ARG A 48 4.70 15.87 0.95
CA ARG A 48 4.37 14.45 0.88
C ARG A 48 4.00 13.94 2.27
N LEU A 49 2.95 13.13 2.38
CA LEU A 49 2.52 12.52 3.64
C LEU A 49 3.64 11.62 4.18
N THR A 50 4.13 11.90 5.39
CA THR A 50 5.12 11.07 6.10
C THR A 50 4.52 10.29 7.25
N SER A 51 3.38 10.72 7.79
CA SER A 51 2.57 9.95 8.74
C SER A 51 1.09 10.19 8.47
N GLY A 52 0.29 9.13 8.52
CA GLY A 52 -1.14 9.22 8.23
C GLY A 52 -1.95 8.15 8.95
N LYS A 53 -3.20 8.48 9.25
CA LYS A 53 -4.18 7.54 9.81
C LYS A 53 -5.12 7.05 8.72
N PHE A 54 -5.19 5.74 8.56
CA PHE A 54 -5.91 5.05 7.50
C PHE A 54 -7.04 4.24 8.11
N VAL A 55 -8.26 4.42 7.61
CA VAL A 55 -9.39 3.53 7.94
C VAL A 55 -9.39 2.41 6.92
N ILE A 56 -9.05 1.21 7.37
CA ILE A 56 -8.97 0.00 6.54
C ILE A 56 -10.25 -0.82 6.70
N ASP A 57 -10.79 -1.28 5.59
CA ASP A 57 -11.88 -2.26 5.51
C ASP A 57 -11.53 -3.30 4.44
N ALA A 58 -10.79 -4.33 4.86
CA ALA A 58 -10.40 -5.48 4.06
C ALA A 58 -11.33 -6.68 4.37
N GLY A 59 -12.64 -6.44 4.41
CA GLY A 59 -13.65 -7.47 4.65
C GLY A 59 -13.74 -7.87 6.12
N MET A 60 -13.12 -8.99 6.50
CA MET A 60 -13.13 -9.45 7.90
C MET A 60 -12.20 -8.64 8.80
N MET A 61 -11.23 -7.93 8.23
CA MET A 61 -10.37 -7.01 8.96
C MET A 61 -10.86 -5.57 8.75
N LYS A 62 -11.22 -4.91 9.84
CA LYS A 62 -11.50 -3.48 9.88
C LYS A 62 -10.67 -2.87 10.98
N ASP A 63 -9.88 -1.87 10.64
CA ASP A 63 -8.94 -1.28 11.58
C ASP A 63 -8.68 0.19 11.25
N LYS A 64 -8.17 0.94 12.22
CA LYS A 64 -7.64 2.28 12.05
C LYS A 64 -6.15 2.21 12.28
N VAL A 65 -5.38 2.22 11.21
CA VAL A 65 -3.93 2.05 11.27
C VAL A 65 -3.25 3.39 11.05
N THR A 66 -2.30 3.72 11.90
CA THR A 66 -1.36 4.82 11.70
C THR A 66 -0.10 4.25 11.08
N LEU A 67 0.26 4.75 9.90
CA LEU A 67 1.43 4.33 9.14
C LEU A 67 2.37 5.51 8.95
N ASP A 68 3.66 5.23 9.07
CA ASP A 68 4.73 6.16 8.71
C ASP A 68 5.32 5.74 7.36
N TYR A 69 5.53 6.71 6.48
CA TYR A 69 6.01 6.51 5.12
C TYR A 69 7.45 6.99 4.97
N ASP A 70 8.27 6.16 4.33
CA ASP A 70 9.65 6.46 3.97
C ASP A 70 9.77 6.72 2.46
N TRP A 71 10.21 7.93 2.14
CA TRP A 71 10.38 8.46 0.80
C TRP A 71 11.84 8.46 0.32
N SER A 72 12.77 7.90 1.09
CA SER A 72 14.21 7.93 0.79
C SER A 72 14.58 7.23 -0.53
N GLU A 73 13.78 6.27 -0.98
CA GLU A 73 13.96 5.53 -2.24
C GLU A 73 13.03 6.01 -3.37
N ALA A 74 12.33 7.13 -3.17
CA ALA A 74 11.45 7.69 -4.19
C ALA A 74 12.25 8.25 -5.39
N PRO A 75 11.73 8.15 -6.63
CA PRO A 75 10.41 7.64 -6.98
C PRO A 75 10.36 6.13 -7.23
N SER A 76 11.49 5.42 -7.22
CA SER A 76 11.50 3.97 -7.53
C SER A 76 10.74 3.12 -6.51
N LYS A 77 10.66 3.56 -5.26
CA LYS A 77 10.03 2.82 -4.18
C LYS A 77 9.47 3.74 -3.09
N LEU A 78 8.30 3.36 -2.57
CA LEU A 78 7.66 3.98 -1.42
C LEU A 78 7.42 2.90 -0.36
N SER A 79 8.02 3.06 0.81
CA SER A 79 7.90 2.10 1.91
C SER A 79 7.04 2.67 3.04
N PHE A 80 6.41 1.80 3.81
CA PHE A 80 5.69 2.19 5.01
C PHE A 80 5.92 1.20 6.16
N THR A 81 5.81 1.72 7.37
CA THR A 81 5.94 0.97 8.62
C THR A 81 4.81 1.31 9.58
N PHE A 82 4.51 0.35 10.44
CA PHE A 82 3.52 0.47 11.49
C PHE A 82 3.94 1.45 12.58
N ASN A 83 2.99 2.29 13.00
CA ASN A 83 3.11 3.13 14.18
C ASN A 83 2.11 2.67 15.25
N ASP A 84 0.81 2.62 14.92
CA ASP A 84 -0.26 2.28 15.86
C ASP A 84 -1.48 1.70 15.13
N ALA A 85 -2.30 0.88 15.81
CA ALA A 85 -3.61 0.46 15.31
C ALA A 85 -4.52 -0.06 16.43
N ASP A 86 -5.82 -0.25 16.14
CA ASP A 86 -6.76 -0.82 17.10
C ASP A 86 -6.61 -2.36 17.22
N LEU A 87 -6.27 -3.07 16.12
CA LEU A 87 -6.16 -4.54 16.09
C LEU A 87 -4.80 -5.07 15.66
N LEU A 88 -4.20 -4.50 14.62
CA LEU A 88 -2.87 -4.89 14.15
C LEU A 88 -1.82 -4.52 15.20
N THR A 89 -0.81 -5.38 15.35
CA THR A 89 0.36 -5.12 16.21
C THR A 89 1.62 -4.84 15.41
N GLY A 90 1.54 -4.98 14.09
CA GLY A 90 2.63 -4.74 13.17
C GLY A 90 2.13 -4.75 11.74
N MET A 91 2.78 -3.96 10.90
CA MET A 91 2.48 -3.82 9.49
C MET A 91 3.70 -3.18 8.83
N GLU A 92 4.16 -3.73 7.73
CA GLU A 92 5.21 -3.14 6.93
C GLU A 92 5.00 -3.52 5.47
N GLY A 93 5.49 -2.68 4.56
CA GLY A 93 5.38 -2.95 3.15
C GLY A 93 6.02 -1.89 2.29
N SER A 94 5.99 -2.14 0.98
CA SER A 94 6.47 -1.17 0.00
C SER A 94 5.84 -1.38 -1.36
N TYR A 95 5.65 -0.28 -2.09
CA TYR A 95 5.41 -0.29 -3.53
C TYR A 95 6.70 0.03 -4.25
N SER A 96 7.11 -0.83 -5.19
CA SER A 96 8.22 -0.56 -6.11
C SER A 96 7.70 -0.45 -7.53
N ILE A 97 8.19 0.53 -8.29
CA ILE A 97 7.78 0.77 -9.67
C ILE A 97 8.97 0.65 -10.62
N LYS A 98 8.70 0.12 -11.82
CA LYS A 98 9.71 -0.07 -12.86
C LYS A 98 9.09 0.22 -14.23
N LYS A 99 9.68 1.18 -14.95
CA LYS A 99 9.34 1.44 -16.35
C LYS A 99 9.66 0.20 -17.20
N ILE A 100 8.69 -0.27 -17.97
CA ILE A 100 8.89 -1.32 -18.99
C ILE A 100 9.15 -0.68 -20.35
N ASP A 101 8.27 0.25 -20.75
CA ASP A 101 8.40 1.10 -21.94
C ASP A 101 7.72 2.46 -21.69
N GLU A 102 7.44 3.25 -22.75
CA GLU A 102 6.88 4.61 -22.61
C GLU A 102 5.51 4.63 -21.93
N ASP A 103 4.66 3.65 -22.22
CA ASP A 103 3.26 3.60 -21.80
C ASP A 103 2.98 2.43 -20.84
N THR A 104 4.01 1.69 -20.43
CA THR A 104 3.86 0.49 -19.60
C THR A 104 4.76 0.53 -18.37
N THR A 105 4.16 0.29 -17.20
CA THR A 105 4.85 0.30 -15.91
C THR A 105 4.55 -0.97 -15.13
N GLN A 106 5.58 -1.59 -14.57
CA GLN A 106 5.45 -2.69 -13.61
C GLN A 106 5.40 -2.15 -12.19
N VAL A 107 4.45 -2.62 -11.40
CA VAL A 107 4.29 -2.31 -9.98
C VAL A 107 4.39 -3.58 -9.18
N THR A 108 5.29 -3.61 -8.20
CA THR A 108 5.41 -4.67 -7.20
C THR A 108 4.93 -4.13 -5.87
N TYR A 109 4.07 -4.88 -5.19
CA TYR A 109 3.63 -4.57 -3.84
C TYR A 109 4.02 -5.70 -2.89
N GLU A 110 4.72 -5.35 -1.82
CA GLU A 110 5.12 -6.24 -0.75
C GLU A 110 4.50 -5.78 0.56
N MET A 111 3.95 -6.69 1.34
CA MET A 111 3.35 -6.36 2.63
C MET A 111 3.34 -7.57 3.58
N GLY A 112 3.56 -7.29 4.85
CA GLY A 112 3.34 -8.23 5.95
C GLY A 112 2.56 -7.56 7.07
N VAL A 113 1.77 -8.35 7.80
CA VAL A 113 1.05 -7.88 8.99
C VAL A 113 1.33 -8.78 10.19
N GLU A 114 1.18 -8.21 11.37
CA GLU A 114 1.23 -8.92 12.65
C GLU A 114 -0.03 -8.61 13.46
N ILE A 115 -0.47 -9.60 14.21
CA ILE A 115 -1.65 -9.52 15.07
C ILE A 115 -1.35 -10.24 16.38
N SER A 116 -1.99 -9.78 17.45
CA SER A 116 -1.87 -10.36 18.79
C SER A 116 -2.51 -11.74 18.92
N MET A 117 -3.52 -12.04 18.08
CA MET A 117 -4.21 -13.32 18.09
C MET A 117 -3.37 -14.43 17.44
N PRO A 118 -3.37 -15.66 17.99
CA PRO A 118 -2.61 -16.78 17.44
C PRO A 118 -3.29 -17.35 16.18
N ILE A 119 -3.12 -16.67 15.05
CA ILE A 119 -3.60 -17.15 13.75
C ILE A 119 -2.51 -17.97 13.05
N PRO A 120 -2.86 -19.11 12.42
CA PRO A 120 -1.90 -19.88 11.62
C PRO A 120 -1.24 -19.01 10.53
N ALA A 121 0.09 -19.07 10.41
CA ALA A 121 0.85 -18.26 9.47
C ALA A 121 0.33 -18.36 8.02
N MET A 122 -0.12 -19.55 7.59
CA MET A 122 -0.70 -19.76 6.26
C MET A 122 -1.97 -18.94 6.02
N MET A 123 -2.81 -18.79 7.04
CA MET A 123 -4.05 -18.00 6.95
C MET A 123 -3.74 -16.51 6.88
N ARG A 124 -2.74 -16.05 7.65
CA ARG A 124 -2.25 -14.67 7.59
C ARG A 124 -1.68 -14.33 6.21
N LYS A 125 -0.75 -15.16 5.69
CA LYS A 125 -0.20 -14.99 4.33
C LYS A 125 -1.28 -14.98 3.25
N LYS A 126 -2.33 -15.81 3.40
CA LYS A 126 -3.45 -15.81 2.45
C LYS A 126 -4.25 -14.50 2.48
N ALA A 127 -4.43 -13.90 3.65
CA ALA A 127 -5.10 -12.60 3.79
C ALA A 127 -4.22 -11.45 3.26
N GLU A 128 -2.92 -11.49 3.55
CA GLU A 128 -1.93 -10.57 2.97
C GLU A 128 -1.95 -10.63 1.44
N GLN A 129 -1.85 -11.83 0.86
CA GLN A 129 -1.89 -12.02 -0.59
C GLN A 129 -3.19 -11.51 -1.21
N ALA A 130 -4.35 -11.83 -0.61
CA ALA A 130 -5.64 -11.35 -1.12
C ALA A 130 -5.73 -9.82 -1.11
N THR A 131 -5.16 -9.17 -0.09
CA THR A 131 -5.10 -7.71 -0.01
C THR A 131 -4.18 -7.12 -1.07
N ILE A 132 -3.01 -7.74 -1.29
CA ILE A 132 -2.04 -7.34 -2.31
C ILE A 132 -2.66 -7.45 -3.71
N ASP A 133 -3.23 -8.60 -4.04
CA ASP A 133 -3.82 -8.87 -5.35
C ASP A 133 -4.96 -7.86 -5.65
N GLN A 134 -5.82 -7.62 -4.66
CA GLN A 134 -6.92 -6.67 -4.81
C GLN A 134 -6.42 -5.23 -5.01
N ALA A 135 -5.43 -4.78 -4.22
CA ALA A 135 -4.89 -3.43 -4.32
C ALA A 135 -4.22 -3.20 -5.68
N LEU A 136 -3.42 -4.16 -6.15
CA LEU A 136 -2.77 -4.09 -7.46
C LEU A 136 -3.79 -4.10 -8.61
N GLN A 137 -4.84 -4.92 -8.51
CA GLN A 137 -5.90 -4.95 -9.51
C GLN A 137 -6.66 -3.62 -9.57
N GLN A 138 -6.97 -3.03 -8.41
CA GLN A 138 -7.68 -1.75 -8.33
C GLN A 138 -6.86 -0.58 -8.86
N LEU A 139 -5.56 -0.53 -8.53
CA LEU A 139 -4.64 0.46 -9.08
C LEU A 139 -4.57 0.34 -10.62
N LYS A 140 -4.43 -0.88 -11.15
CA LYS A 140 -4.45 -1.13 -12.60
C LYS A 140 -5.75 -0.63 -13.23
N SER A 141 -6.90 -1.01 -12.68
CA SER A 141 -8.21 -0.56 -13.21
C SER A 141 -8.42 0.95 -13.13
N HIS A 142 -7.86 1.62 -12.12
CA HIS A 142 -7.95 3.07 -12.00
C HIS A 142 -7.12 3.82 -13.06
N LEU A 143 -5.97 3.25 -13.45
CA LEU A 143 -5.05 3.86 -14.40
C LEU A 143 -5.36 3.52 -15.86
N GLU A 144 -5.96 2.35 -16.12
CA GLU A 144 -6.32 1.89 -17.47
C GLU A 144 -7.77 2.23 -17.89
N GLY A 145 -8.60 2.67 -16.94
CA GLY A 145 -10.01 3.00 -17.16
C GLY A 145 -10.22 4.43 -17.61
#